data_AF-A0A355XPG5-F1
#
_entry.id   AF-A0A355XPG5-F1
#
_cell.length_a   1.000
_cell.length_b   1.000
_cell.length_c   1.000
_cell.angle_alpha   90.00
_cell.angle_beta   90.00
_cell.angle_gamma   90.00
#
_symmetry.space_group_name_H-M   'P 1'
#
loop_
_entity.id
_entity.type
_entity.pdbx_description
1 polymer ?
#
loop_
_entity_poly.entity_id
_entity_poly.type
_entity_poly.pdbx_seq_one_letter_code
_entity_poly.pdbx_strand_id
1 'polypeptide(L)'
;NAYWNGIGINMFSAGGGCSATDQMADVIYHEYQHGITQFAYEPFDSPYTSGMGEGFSDYAGMTIRNSPCLGDAFYGTPGSCLRNGENTLQYPGDECGGSAHCLGQLSMGSLWQMRKNLITAFSDTAAAVAHSDSLFRFAMVGRPYSVPDLLIEVLTADDNDGYLLNGTPYFQEIIDGFAQHNVPSPLPAFGILHSPIQNMMIANDPIAIEAIILSLNSIIYTAEVVYSFGAVEISTAMAPGDEANEYIATIPAQPPGSVITYYIHAVDVNGNEYFSPETAPDIQHFFLIGNLASFPTLFSDDSESDQGWTLGISSDSATTGIWVREDPIGTTNNGQQLQPEDDHTIDGITAFVTGNAPFDGSNAGDDDVDNGATTLLTPVMNLTGVVNPVFGYWRWYSNNLGNAPNADDWVVQVTADGQSWIDLEHTSQSEASWFYKQFLLNQYITMSSQVQVRFIAEDGGAGSLVEAAIDDIFVLNGVNVDVMIGDVDFNGELSINDVLQLVDFILGFISPNGIQFYAGDINQDGNLNIIDALSLIQIILNP
;
A
#
# COMPACT_ATOMS: atom_id res chain seq x y z
N ASN A 1 -31.66 -32.93 7.71
CA ASN A 1 -30.24 -33.32 7.73
C ASN A 1 -29.95 -34.14 6.49
N ALA A 2 -28.68 -34.26 6.11
CA ALA A 2 -28.16 -35.16 5.09
C ALA A 2 -26.71 -35.49 5.48
N TYR A 3 -26.15 -36.62 5.02
CA TYR A 3 -24.73 -36.91 5.24
C TYR A 3 -24.17 -37.98 4.30
N TRP A 4 -22.92 -37.80 3.91
CA TRP A 4 -22.02 -38.85 3.43
C TRP A 4 -21.43 -39.67 4.59
N ASN A 5 -21.39 -41.00 4.45
CA ASN A 5 -20.90 -41.91 5.52
C ASN A 5 -19.62 -42.69 5.16
N GLY A 6 -18.91 -42.29 4.11
CA GLY A 6 -17.73 -42.99 3.60
C GLY A 6 -18.00 -44.04 2.53
N ILE A 7 -19.25 -44.49 2.36
CA ILE A 7 -19.65 -45.47 1.34
C ILE A 7 -20.93 -45.10 0.58
N GLY A 8 -21.73 -44.17 1.08
CA GLY A 8 -22.99 -43.75 0.48
C GLY A 8 -23.55 -42.47 1.08
N ILE A 9 -24.51 -41.89 0.37
CA ILE A 9 -25.24 -40.67 0.75
C ILE A 9 -26.53 -41.06 1.46
N ASN A 10 -26.83 -40.39 2.57
CA ASN A 10 -28.02 -40.61 3.39
C ASN A 10 -28.87 -39.35 3.43
N MET A 11 -30.12 -39.47 2.99
CA MET A 11 -31.09 -38.37 2.93
C MET A 11 -32.26 -38.60 3.86
N PHE A 12 -32.89 -37.51 4.28
CA PHE A 12 -34.00 -37.52 5.23
C PHE A 12 -35.24 -36.94 4.59
N SER A 13 -36.38 -37.62 4.79
CA SER A 13 -37.69 -37.07 4.46
C SER A 13 -38.02 -35.86 5.34
N ALA A 14 -38.97 -35.04 4.89
CA ALA A 14 -39.42 -33.86 5.64
C ALA A 14 -39.87 -34.21 7.07
N GLY A 15 -39.48 -33.39 8.03
CA GLY A 15 -39.78 -33.60 9.44
C GLY A 15 -39.03 -32.64 10.35
N GLY A 16 -39.55 -32.41 11.57
CA GLY A 16 -38.87 -31.58 12.56
C GLY A 16 -38.69 -30.10 12.18
N GLY A 17 -39.50 -29.58 11.25
CA GLY A 17 -39.36 -28.21 10.72
C GLY A 17 -38.43 -28.09 9.51
N CYS A 18 -37.78 -29.18 9.09
CA CYS A 18 -36.94 -29.22 7.90
C CYS A 18 -37.70 -29.80 6.71
N SER A 19 -37.43 -29.24 5.53
CA SER A 19 -37.84 -29.80 4.25
C SER A 19 -37.09 -31.10 3.93
N ALA A 20 -37.60 -31.88 2.97
CA ALA A 20 -37.06 -33.18 2.62
C ALA A 20 -35.73 -33.01 1.83
N THR A 21 -34.61 -33.45 2.41
CA THR A 21 -33.28 -33.28 1.79
C THR A 21 -33.07 -34.21 0.59
N ASP A 22 -33.85 -35.28 0.50
CA ASP A 22 -33.94 -36.15 -0.69
C ASP A 22 -34.61 -35.48 -1.91
N GLN A 23 -35.17 -34.27 -1.74
CA GLN A 23 -35.73 -33.46 -2.83
C GLN A 23 -34.94 -32.18 -3.10
N MET A 24 -33.77 -32.00 -2.49
CA MET A 24 -32.92 -30.83 -2.66
C MET A 24 -31.69 -31.22 -3.50
N ALA A 25 -31.69 -30.84 -4.78
CA ALA A 25 -30.63 -31.23 -5.71
C ALA A 25 -29.24 -30.77 -5.25
N ASP A 26 -29.13 -29.52 -4.82
CA ASP A 26 -27.91 -28.92 -4.28
C ASP A 26 -27.39 -29.64 -3.03
N VAL A 27 -28.27 -30.03 -2.10
CA VAL A 27 -27.90 -30.85 -0.93
C VAL A 27 -27.44 -32.25 -1.36
N ILE A 28 -28.07 -32.87 -2.36
CA ILE A 28 -27.62 -34.16 -2.91
C ILE A 28 -26.20 -34.06 -3.48
N TYR A 29 -25.92 -33.00 -4.23
CA TYR A 29 -24.58 -32.80 -4.79
C TYR A 29 -23.53 -32.40 -3.75
N HIS A 30 -23.93 -31.66 -2.71
CA HIS A 30 -23.09 -31.40 -1.54
C HIS A 30 -22.64 -32.73 -0.89
N GLU A 31 -23.57 -33.64 -0.58
CA GLU A 31 -23.18 -34.93 0.00
C GLU A 31 -22.34 -35.80 -0.94
N TYR A 32 -22.59 -35.72 -2.25
CA TYR A 32 -21.77 -36.43 -3.23
C TYR A 32 -20.35 -35.86 -3.29
N GLN A 33 -20.21 -34.55 -3.12
CA GLN A 33 -18.92 -33.89 -3.12
C GLN A 33 -18.06 -34.27 -1.92
N HIS A 34 -18.63 -34.53 -0.74
CA HIS A 34 -17.87 -35.10 0.38
C HIS A 34 -17.16 -36.41 -0.01
N GLY A 35 -17.85 -37.29 -0.76
CA GLY A 35 -17.24 -38.50 -1.29
C GLY A 35 -16.10 -38.20 -2.26
N ILE A 36 -16.30 -37.26 -3.20
CA ILE A 36 -15.25 -36.84 -4.14
C ILE A 36 -14.02 -36.30 -3.38
N THR A 37 -14.22 -35.41 -2.42
CA THR A 37 -13.14 -34.81 -1.62
C THR A 37 -12.41 -35.86 -0.80
N GLN A 38 -13.13 -36.82 -0.19
CA GLN A 38 -12.51 -37.96 0.50
C GLN A 38 -11.55 -38.73 -0.42
N PHE A 39 -12.02 -39.14 -1.60
CA PHE A 39 -11.21 -39.95 -2.51
C PHE A 39 -10.11 -39.16 -3.21
N ALA A 40 -10.28 -37.85 -3.42
CA ALA A 40 -9.23 -37.00 -3.97
C ALA A 40 -8.05 -36.82 -2.99
N TYR A 41 -8.35 -36.77 -1.68
CA TYR A 41 -7.33 -36.59 -0.63
C TYR A 41 -6.63 -37.90 -0.26
N GLU A 42 -7.22 -39.07 -0.52
CA GLU A 42 -6.64 -40.38 -0.16
C GLU A 42 -5.18 -40.53 -0.65
N PRO A 43 -4.23 -40.99 0.21
CA PRO A 43 -4.39 -41.53 1.56
C PRO A 43 -4.34 -40.49 2.70
N PHE A 44 -4.40 -39.20 2.40
CA PHE A 44 -4.39 -38.12 3.37
C PHE A 44 -5.80 -37.80 3.89
N ASP A 45 -5.88 -37.13 5.03
CA ASP A 45 -7.15 -36.76 5.65
C ASP A 45 -7.84 -35.65 4.85
N SER A 46 -9.15 -35.69 4.66
CA SER A 46 -9.85 -34.56 4.03
C SER A 46 -9.75 -33.31 4.92
N PRO A 47 -9.92 -32.10 4.36
CA PRO A 47 -9.69 -30.84 5.07
C PRO A 47 -10.90 -30.48 5.95
N TYR A 48 -11.20 -31.34 6.92
CA TYR A 48 -12.36 -31.20 7.82
C TYR A 48 -12.15 -30.06 8.81
N THR A 49 -10.93 -29.93 9.36
CA THR A 49 -10.62 -28.96 10.43
C THR A 49 -10.62 -27.52 9.96
N SER A 50 -10.32 -27.27 8.68
CA SER A 50 -10.41 -25.93 8.08
C SER A 50 -11.81 -25.60 7.57
N GLY A 51 -12.77 -26.51 7.68
CA GLY A 51 -14.10 -26.35 7.08
C GLY A 51 -14.12 -26.43 5.55
N MET A 52 -12.97 -26.54 4.87
CA MET A 52 -12.94 -26.56 3.41
C MET A 52 -13.67 -27.74 2.79
N GLY A 53 -13.73 -28.88 3.48
CA GLY A 53 -14.55 -30.02 3.02
C GLY A 53 -16.04 -29.68 2.91
N GLU A 54 -16.55 -28.82 3.79
CA GLU A 54 -17.91 -28.25 3.69
C GLU A 54 -18.00 -27.24 2.55
N GLY A 55 -17.04 -26.32 2.46
CA GLY A 55 -17.04 -25.28 1.42
C GLY A 55 -16.93 -25.83 -0.01
N PHE A 56 -16.12 -26.88 -0.23
CA PHE A 56 -16.07 -27.59 -1.51
C PHE A 56 -17.41 -28.20 -1.87
N SER A 57 -18.10 -28.77 -0.88
CA SER A 57 -19.40 -29.40 -1.03
C SER A 57 -20.50 -28.39 -1.31
N ASP A 58 -20.45 -27.24 -0.64
CA ASP A 58 -21.32 -26.09 -0.91
C ASP A 58 -21.11 -25.57 -2.34
N TYR A 59 -19.87 -25.30 -2.75
CA TYR A 59 -19.55 -24.81 -4.09
C TYR A 59 -20.03 -25.77 -5.18
N ALA A 60 -19.83 -27.08 -5.00
CA ALA A 60 -20.31 -28.09 -5.93
C ALA A 60 -21.85 -28.14 -6.04
N GLY A 61 -22.57 -28.03 -4.92
CA GLY A 61 -24.03 -27.97 -4.89
C GLY A 61 -24.59 -26.72 -5.59
N MET A 62 -23.98 -25.57 -5.30
CA MET A 62 -24.35 -24.27 -5.87
C MET A 62 -24.10 -24.18 -7.37
N THR A 63 -22.92 -24.63 -7.85
CA THR A 63 -22.55 -24.48 -9.27
C THR A 63 -23.46 -25.30 -10.18
N ILE A 64 -23.84 -26.52 -9.76
CA ILE A 64 -24.75 -27.39 -10.52
C ILE A 64 -26.15 -26.76 -10.65
N ARG A 65 -26.59 -26.07 -9.59
CA ARG A 65 -27.86 -25.34 -9.61
C ARG A 65 -27.76 -23.97 -10.26
N ASN A 66 -26.54 -23.53 -10.58
CA ASN A 66 -26.21 -22.17 -11.01
C ASN A 66 -26.85 -21.11 -10.10
N SER A 67 -26.69 -21.27 -8.79
CA SER A 67 -27.30 -20.39 -7.79
C SER A 67 -26.36 -20.22 -6.59
N PRO A 68 -26.21 -18.99 -6.05
CA PRO A 68 -25.41 -18.78 -4.85
C PRO A 68 -26.07 -19.36 -3.59
N CYS A 69 -27.34 -19.77 -3.69
CA CYS A 69 -28.15 -20.23 -2.58
C CYS A 69 -28.04 -21.74 -2.43
N LEU A 70 -27.37 -22.20 -1.37
CA LEU A 70 -27.36 -23.60 -0.98
C LEU A 70 -28.53 -23.90 -0.03
N GLY A 71 -29.24 -25.00 -0.28
CA GLY A 71 -30.28 -25.50 0.61
C GLY A 71 -31.48 -24.57 0.69
N ASP A 72 -31.97 -24.10 -0.45
CA ASP A 72 -33.18 -23.28 -0.50
C ASP A 72 -34.35 -23.99 0.20
N ALA A 73 -35.08 -23.24 1.03
CA ALA A 73 -36.18 -23.73 1.83
C ALA A 73 -35.80 -24.92 2.74
N PHE A 74 -34.54 -25.03 3.19
CA PHE A 74 -34.12 -26.09 4.09
C PHE A 74 -34.99 -26.16 5.36
N TYR A 75 -35.40 -25.01 5.87
CA TYR A 75 -36.32 -24.85 7.01
C TYR A 75 -37.76 -24.51 6.59
N GLY A 76 -38.16 -24.87 5.37
CA GLY A 76 -39.54 -24.78 4.88
C GLY A 76 -39.97 -23.43 4.31
N THR A 77 -39.11 -22.41 4.27
CA THR A 77 -39.43 -21.09 3.69
C THR A 77 -38.75 -20.91 2.32
N PRO A 78 -39.51 -20.86 1.21
CA PRO A 78 -38.93 -20.60 -0.11
C PRO A 78 -38.17 -19.27 -0.17
N GLY A 79 -36.98 -19.29 -0.79
CA GLY A 79 -36.09 -18.14 -0.89
C GLY A 79 -35.14 -17.97 0.29
N SER A 80 -35.26 -18.76 1.36
CA SER A 80 -34.28 -18.77 2.46
C SER A 80 -33.16 -19.75 2.14
N CYS A 81 -31.92 -19.26 2.03
CA CYS A 81 -30.73 -20.09 1.86
C CYS A 81 -30.25 -20.62 3.19
N LEU A 82 -29.82 -21.88 3.24
CA LEU A 82 -29.11 -22.43 4.38
C LEU A 82 -27.73 -21.75 4.53
N ARG A 83 -27.03 -21.59 3.41
CA ARG A 83 -25.77 -20.84 3.26
C ARG A 83 -25.74 -20.17 1.89
N ASN A 84 -24.96 -19.09 1.75
CA ASN A 84 -24.96 -18.26 0.56
C ASN A 84 -23.53 -17.96 0.07
N GLY A 85 -23.26 -18.16 -1.22
CA GLY A 85 -21.98 -17.83 -1.86
C GLY A 85 -21.70 -16.33 -1.94
N GLU A 86 -22.72 -15.50 -1.72
CA GLU A 86 -22.59 -14.04 -1.59
C GLU A 86 -22.41 -13.58 -0.14
N ASN A 87 -21.84 -14.44 0.72
CA ASN A 87 -21.56 -14.07 2.12
C ASN A 87 -20.36 -13.11 2.22
N THR A 88 -20.17 -12.53 3.40
CA THR A 88 -19.11 -11.54 3.67
C THR A 88 -18.18 -11.96 4.80
N LEU A 89 -18.12 -13.26 5.12
CA LEU A 89 -17.22 -13.77 6.17
C LEU A 89 -15.77 -13.52 5.78
N GLN A 90 -14.90 -13.26 6.75
CA GLN A 90 -13.52 -12.87 6.50
C GLN A 90 -12.56 -13.93 7.05
N TYR A 91 -11.51 -14.26 6.32
CA TYR A 91 -10.42 -15.10 6.81
C TYR A 91 -9.69 -14.39 7.96
N PRO A 92 -9.31 -15.06 9.06
CA PRO A 92 -9.31 -16.52 9.28
C PRO A 92 -10.62 -17.14 9.78
N GLY A 93 -11.69 -16.36 9.94
CA GLY A 93 -13.00 -16.83 10.37
C GLY A 93 -13.09 -17.09 11.88
N ASP A 94 -12.46 -16.24 12.69
CA ASP A 94 -12.46 -16.37 14.16
C ASP A 94 -13.88 -16.38 14.74
N GLU A 95 -14.81 -15.66 14.11
CA GLU A 95 -16.24 -15.62 14.45
C GLU A 95 -16.93 -16.99 14.36
N CYS A 96 -16.34 -17.93 13.62
CA CYS A 96 -16.89 -19.27 13.45
C CYS A 96 -16.63 -20.20 14.64
N GLY A 97 -15.75 -19.83 15.57
CA GLY A 97 -15.46 -20.63 16.78
C GLY A 97 -15.07 -22.09 16.48
N GLY A 98 -14.42 -22.35 15.34
CA GLY A 98 -14.02 -23.69 14.89
C GLY A 98 -15.13 -24.53 14.24
N SER A 99 -16.33 -23.98 14.01
CA SER A 99 -17.42 -24.69 13.32
C SER A 99 -17.10 -24.92 11.84
N ALA A 100 -16.92 -26.18 11.42
CA ALA A 100 -16.57 -26.53 10.04
C ALA A 100 -17.58 -25.99 9.00
N HIS A 101 -18.89 -26.02 9.28
CA HIS A 101 -19.91 -25.47 8.39
C HIS A 101 -19.81 -23.94 8.25
N CYS A 102 -19.34 -23.24 9.29
CA CYS A 102 -19.14 -21.80 9.23
C CYS A 102 -17.84 -21.48 8.50
N LEU A 103 -16.73 -22.14 8.86
CA LEU A 103 -15.43 -21.97 8.21
C LEU A 103 -15.47 -22.31 6.71
N GLY A 104 -16.26 -23.32 6.32
CA GLY A 104 -16.47 -23.68 4.92
C GLY A 104 -17.10 -22.56 4.09
N GLN A 105 -17.78 -21.59 4.71
CA GLN A 105 -18.34 -20.44 3.99
C GLN A 105 -17.27 -19.51 3.40
N LEU A 106 -16.04 -19.53 3.95
CA LEU A 106 -14.91 -18.78 3.39
C LEU A 106 -14.51 -19.33 2.02
N SER A 107 -14.20 -20.63 1.92
CA SER A 107 -13.77 -21.21 0.64
C SER A 107 -14.90 -21.26 -0.41
N MET A 108 -16.15 -21.51 0.00
CA MET A 108 -17.28 -21.46 -0.96
C MET A 108 -17.61 -20.04 -1.41
N GLY A 109 -17.44 -19.03 -0.55
CA GLY A 109 -17.60 -17.63 -0.91
C GLY A 109 -16.53 -17.19 -1.90
N SER A 110 -15.25 -17.44 -1.58
CA SER A 110 -14.13 -17.12 -2.47
C SER A 110 -14.25 -17.77 -3.85
N LEU A 111 -14.57 -19.07 -3.90
CA LEU A 111 -14.76 -19.78 -5.18
C LEU A 111 -15.99 -19.25 -5.95
N TRP A 112 -17.06 -18.84 -5.26
CA TRP A 112 -18.24 -18.27 -5.91
C TRP A 112 -17.95 -16.87 -6.49
N GLN A 113 -17.21 -16.03 -5.79
CA GLN A 113 -16.79 -14.72 -6.31
C GLN A 113 -15.80 -14.86 -7.46
N MET A 114 -14.81 -15.75 -7.35
CA MET A 114 -13.93 -16.12 -8.48
C MET A 114 -14.75 -16.51 -9.71
N ARG A 115 -15.76 -17.37 -9.55
CA ARG A 115 -16.65 -17.78 -10.64
C ARG A 115 -17.36 -16.58 -11.29
N LYS A 116 -17.83 -15.61 -10.51
CA LYS A 116 -18.48 -14.40 -11.03
C LYS A 116 -17.51 -13.51 -11.80
N ASN A 117 -16.28 -13.38 -11.31
CA ASN A 117 -15.23 -12.63 -11.98
C ASN A 117 -14.91 -13.27 -13.34
N LEU A 118 -14.72 -14.59 -13.37
CA LEU A 118 -14.51 -15.35 -14.61
C LEU A 118 -15.68 -15.24 -15.59
N ILE A 119 -16.93 -15.27 -15.13
CA ILE A 119 -18.11 -15.03 -15.98
C ILE A 119 -18.05 -13.64 -16.64
N THR A 120 -17.49 -12.66 -15.96
CA THR A 120 -17.34 -11.30 -16.49
C THR A 120 -16.20 -11.23 -17.52
N ALA A 121 -15.11 -11.97 -17.30
CA ALA A 121 -13.96 -12.03 -18.21
C ALA A 121 -14.25 -12.82 -19.50
N PHE A 122 -15.10 -13.85 -19.44
CA PHE A 122 -15.45 -14.67 -20.60
C PHE A 122 -16.61 -14.09 -21.41
N SER A 123 -16.54 -14.25 -22.73
CA SER A 123 -17.65 -13.92 -23.63
C SER A 123 -18.80 -14.96 -23.61
N ASP A 124 -18.55 -16.15 -23.07
CA ASP A 124 -19.53 -17.23 -22.93
C ASP A 124 -19.62 -17.66 -21.46
N THR A 125 -20.78 -17.39 -20.85
CA THR A 125 -21.06 -17.76 -19.46
C THR A 125 -20.91 -19.26 -19.21
N ALA A 126 -21.34 -20.13 -20.13
CA ALA A 126 -21.24 -21.57 -19.92
C ALA A 126 -19.78 -22.03 -19.93
N ALA A 127 -18.95 -21.43 -20.78
CA ALA A 127 -17.51 -21.69 -20.82
C ALA A 127 -16.81 -21.20 -19.54
N ALA A 128 -17.14 -20.00 -19.05
CA ALA A 128 -16.60 -19.47 -17.79
C ALA A 128 -16.96 -20.36 -16.59
N VAL A 129 -18.21 -20.80 -16.50
CA VAL A 129 -18.65 -21.72 -15.44
C VAL A 129 -17.88 -23.04 -15.51
N ALA A 130 -17.76 -23.62 -16.70
CA ALA A 130 -16.99 -24.85 -16.89
C ALA A 130 -15.50 -24.66 -16.54
N HIS A 131 -14.93 -23.49 -16.84
CA HIS A 131 -13.56 -23.15 -16.52
C HIS A 131 -13.36 -22.97 -15.00
N SER A 132 -14.22 -22.20 -14.33
CA SER A 132 -14.23 -22.06 -12.87
C SER A 132 -14.36 -23.40 -12.16
N ASP A 133 -15.27 -24.26 -12.63
CA ASP A 133 -15.43 -25.60 -12.10
C ASP A 133 -14.17 -26.44 -12.35
N SER A 134 -13.54 -26.34 -13.53
CA SER A 134 -12.28 -27.01 -13.83
C SER A 134 -11.16 -26.57 -12.87
N LEU A 135 -10.97 -25.27 -12.67
CA LEU A 135 -9.97 -24.73 -11.74
C LEU A 135 -10.18 -25.29 -10.32
N PHE A 136 -11.42 -25.23 -9.82
CA PHE A 136 -11.77 -25.81 -8.52
C PHE A 136 -11.44 -27.32 -8.45
N ARG A 137 -11.77 -28.08 -9.49
CA ARG A 137 -11.54 -29.54 -9.51
C ARG A 137 -10.06 -29.88 -9.47
N PHE A 138 -9.22 -29.14 -10.22
CA PHE A 138 -7.78 -29.37 -10.24
C PHE A 138 -7.10 -28.82 -8.98
N ALA A 139 -7.52 -27.67 -8.46
CA ALA A 139 -7.01 -27.15 -7.20
C ALA A 139 -7.23 -28.14 -6.04
N MET A 140 -8.40 -28.79 -6.00
CA MET A 140 -8.69 -29.82 -5.01
C MET A 140 -7.73 -31.02 -5.06
N VAL A 141 -7.19 -31.38 -6.23
CA VAL A 141 -6.23 -32.50 -6.32
C VAL A 141 -4.83 -32.14 -5.82
N GLY A 142 -4.53 -30.84 -5.72
CA GLY A 142 -3.38 -30.30 -4.98
C GLY A 142 -3.48 -30.50 -3.47
N ARG A 143 -4.68 -30.86 -2.99
CA ARG A 143 -5.00 -31.16 -1.58
C ARG A 143 -4.70 -30.00 -0.62
N PRO A 144 -5.22 -28.79 -0.90
CA PRO A 144 -5.03 -27.65 0.00
C PRO A 144 -5.69 -27.91 1.36
N TYR A 145 -5.06 -27.45 2.45
CA TYR A 145 -5.59 -27.61 3.81
C TYR A 145 -6.05 -26.30 4.45
N SER A 146 -5.68 -25.17 3.86
CA SER A 146 -6.19 -23.84 4.22
C SER A 146 -6.75 -23.11 3.00
N VAL A 147 -7.55 -22.06 3.22
CA VAL A 147 -8.08 -21.22 2.12
C VAL A 147 -6.96 -20.51 1.35
N PRO A 148 -5.87 -20.03 1.99
CA PRO A 148 -4.67 -19.60 1.27
C PRO A 148 -4.03 -20.69 0.41
N ASP A 149 -3.92 -21.94 0.90
CA ASP A 149 -3.40 -23.04 0.08
C ASP A 149 -4.32 -23.29 -1.13
N LEU A 150 -5.63 -23.20 -0.93
CA LEU A 150 -6.59 -23.35 -2.02
C LEU A 150 -6.35 -22.30 -3.11
N LEU A 151 -6.06 -21.05 -2.72
CA LEU A 151 -5.73 -20.00 -3.67
C LEU A 151 -4.47 -20.32 -4.48
N ILE A 152 -3.40 -20.83 -3.84
CA ILE A 152 -2.20 -21.31 -4.56
C ILE A 152 -2.56 -22.38 -5.57
N GLU A 153 -3.36 -23.37 -5.17
CA GLU A 153 -3.70 -24.51 -6.02
C GLU A 153 -4.63 -24.11 -7.18
N VAL A 154 -5.49 -23.11 -6.98
CA VAL A 154 -6.29 -22.52 -8.07
C VAL A 154 -5.40 -21.79 -9.06
N LEU A 155 -4.46 -20.96 -8.59
CA LEU A 155 -3.49 -20.28 -9.45
C LEU A 155 -2.60 -21.30 -10.18
N THR A 156 -2.15 -22.35 -9.51
CA THR A 156 -1.37 -23.43 -10.11
C THR A 156 -2.16 -24.20 -11.18
N ALA A 157 -3.47 -24.37 -10.99
CA ALA A 157 -4.34 -24.98 -12.00
C ALA A 157 -4.63 -24.06 -13.19
N ASP A 158 -4.57 -22.74 -12.98
CA ASP A 158 -4.75 -21.72 -14.02
C ASP A 158 -3.46 -21.51 -14.84
N ASP A 159 -2.30 -21.63 -14.19
CA ASP A 159 -0.97 -21.48 -14.78
C ASP A 159 -0.80 -22.27 -16.08
N ASN A 160 -0.25 -21.60 -17.09
CA ASN A 160 -0.13 -22.12 -18.44
C ASN A 160 1.33 -22.38 -18.87
N ASP A 161 2.32 -21.99 -18.06
CA ASP A 161 3.74 -22.11 -18.41
C ASP A 161 4.63 -22.67 -17.30
N GLY A 162 4.08 -22.88 -16.10
CA GLY A 162 4.79 -23.48 -14.97
C GLY A 162 5.54 -22.45 -14.13
N TYR A 163 5.31 -21.14 -14.33
CA TYR A 163 6.02 -20.07 -13.66
C TYR A 163 5.09 -19.01 -13.04
N LEU A 164 4.46 -19.35 -11.91
CA LEU A 164 3.53 -18.47 -11.16
C LEU A 164 4.00 -17.02 -10.93
N LEU A 165 5.31 -16.74 -10.85
CA LEU A 165 5.81 -15.38 -10.61
C LEU A 165 5.68 -14.45 -11.81
N ASN A 166 5.35 -14.97 -12.99
CA ASN A 166 4.88 -14.16 -14.09
C ASN A 166 3.36 -14.14 -14.18
N GLY A 167 2.59 -14.61 -13.18
CA GLY A 167 1.13 -14.58 -13.20
C GLY A 167 0.50 -15.82 -13.84
N THR A 168 -0.81 -15.77 -13.99
CA THR A 168 -1.62 -16.84 -14.60
C THR A 168 -2.70 -16.21 -15.50
N PRO A 169 -3.27 -16.92 -16.50
CA PRO A 169 -4.22 -16.37 -17.47
C PRO A 169 -5.37 -15.54 -16.90
N TYR A 170 -5.93 -15.94 -15.75
CA TYR A 170 -7.02 -15.26 -15.04
C TYR A 170 -6.61 -14.85 -13.62
N PHE A 171 -5.34 -14.49 -13.44
CA PHE A 171 -4.75 -14.16 -12.14
C PHE A 171 -5.60 -13.15 -11.36
N GLN A 172 -5.99 -12.03 -12.00
CA GLN A 172 -6.71 -10.96 -11.33
C GLN A 172 -8.12 -11.40 -10.93
N GLU A 173 -8.85 -12.08 -11.82
CA GLU A 173 -10.19 -12.60 -11.55
C GLU A 173 -10.20 -13.58 -10.37
N ILE A 174 -9.13 -14.38 -10.25
CA ILE A 174 -8.92 -15.33 -9.16
C ILE A 174 -8.61 -14.60 -7.86
N ILE A 175 -7.57 -13.74 -7.84
CA ILE A 175 -7.16 -13.01 -6.63
C ILE A 175 -8.29 -12.15 -6.09
N ASP A 176 -9.00 -11.40 -6.94
CA ASP A 176 -10.10 -10.52 -6.52
C ASP A 176 -11.26 -11.31 -5.90
N GLY A 177 -11.49 -12.53 -6.36
CA GLY A 177 -12.53 -13.40 -5.78
C GLY A 177 -12.20 -13.82 -4.35
N PHE A 178 -10.93 -14.13 -4.09
CA PHE A 178 -10.45 -14.53 -2.77
C PHE A 178 -10.24 -13.32 -1.83
N ALA A 179 -9.81 -12.18 -2.37
CA ALA A 179 -9.60 -10.94 -1.63
C ALA A 179 -10.89 -10.38 -1.01
N GLN A 180 -12.07 -10.65 -1.59
CA GLN A 180 -13.38 -10.30 -0.98
C GLN A 180 -13.63 -10.94 0.39
N HIS A 181 -12.90 -12.00 0.71
CA HIS A 181 -12.93 -12.70 1.99
C HIS A 181 -11.62 -12.51 2.78
N ASN A 182 -10.83 -11.49 2.43
CA ASN A 182 -9.53 -11.17 3.05
C ASN A 182 -8.56 -12.36 3.07
N VAL A 183 -8.64 -13.24 2.07
CA VAL A 183 -7.69 -14.34 1.93
C VAL A 183 -6.39 -13.75 1.38
N PRO A 184 -5.26 -13.87 2.09
CA PRO A 184 -3.99 -13.31 1.64
C PRO A 184 -3.55 -13.98 0.34
N SER A 185 -3.11 -13.18 -0.63
CA SER A 185 -2.44 -13.69 -1.83
C SER A 185 -1.16 -14.44 -1.41
N PRO A 186 -0.96 -15.66 -1.90
CA PRO A 186 0.27 -16.40 -1.66
C PRO A 186 1.43 -15.97 -2.58
N LEU A 187 1.10 -15.27 -3.66
CA LEU A 187 2.08 -14.69 -4.57
C LEU A 187 2.36 -13.24 -4.16
N PRO A 188 3.61 -12.76 -4.33
CA PRO A 188 3.91 -11.35 -4.16
C PRO A 188 3.01 -10.50 -5.07
N ALA A 189 2.73 -9.27 -4.66
CA ALA A 189 2.04 -8.32 -5.51
C ALA A 189 2.81 -8.15 -6.83
N PHE A 190 2.11 -8.21 -7.96
CA PHE A 190 2.68 -7.92 -9.27
C PHE A 190 2.91 -6.41 -9.41
N GLY A 191 3.94 -6.02 -10.16
CA GLY A 191 4.40 -4.64 -10.25
C GLY A 191 5.83 -4.48 -9.77
N ILE A 192 6.17 -3.27 -9.32
CA ILE A 192 7.52 -2.92 -8.89
C ILE A 192 7.58 -2.91 -7.36
N LEU A 193 8.30 -3.88 -6.79
CA LEU A 193 8.64 -3.92 -5.38
C LEU A 193 9.97 -3.17 -5.19
N HIS A 194 9.90 -2.03 -4.50
CA HIS A 194 11.04 -1.17 -4.21
C HIS A 194 10.90 -0.59 -2.80
N SER A 195 12.00 -0.57 -2.05
CA SER A 195 12.07 0.11 -0.76
C SER A 195 12.54 1.56 -0.98
N PRO A 196 11.74 2.59 -0.65
CA PRO A 196 12.12 3.97 -0.87
C PRO A 196 13.43 4.34 -0.17
N ILE A 197 14.28 5.08 -0.89
CA ILE A 197 15.55 5.59 -0.35
C ILE A 197 15.25 6.54 0.82
N GLN A 198 15.98 6.35 1.91
CA GLN A 198 15.86 7.16 3.10
C GLN A 198 16.74 8.42 3.01
N ASN A 199 16.40 9.45 3.78
CA ASN A 199 17.24 10.64 3.90
C ASN A 199 18.67 10.27 4.33
N MET A 200 19.66 10.97 3.79
CA MET A 200 21.08 10.73 4.05
C MET A 200 21.75 12.00 4.53
N MET A 201 22.76 11.90 5.38
CA MET A 201 23.55 13.07 5.80
C MET A 201 24.49 13.56 4.69
N ILE A 202 25.10 12.62 3.97
CA ILE A 202 26.09 12.84 2.91
C ILE A 202 25.93 11.71 1.90
N ALA A 203 26.04 12.02 0.61
CA ALA A 203 26.24 11.04 -0.45
C ALA A 203 27.55 11.35 -1.17
N ASN A 204 28.58 10.54 -0.93
CA ASN A 204 29.86 10.67 -1.64
C ASN A 204 29.96 9.71 -2.84
N ASP A 205 29.16 8.65 -2.84
CA ASP A 205 29.10 7.62 -3.86
C ASP A 205 27.71 7.63 -4.54
N PRO A 206 27.60 7.14 -5.79
CA PRO A 206 26.30 6.93 -6.43
C PRO A 206 25.35 6.10 -5.56
N ILE A 207 24.07 6.45 -5.59
CA ILE A 207 23.00 5.88 -4.78
C ILE A 207 22.35 4.76 -5.57
N ALA A 208 22.42 3.53 -5.07
CA ALA A 208 21.80 2.38 -5.74
C ALA A 208 20.27 2.43 -5.60
N ILE A 209 19.57 2.21 -6.70
CA ILE A 209 18.12 2.00 -6.77
C ILE A 209 17.89 0.58 -7.24
N GLU A 210 17.37 -0.25 -6.33
CA GLU A 210 17.13 -1.69 -6.53
C GLU A 210 15.63 -1.97 -6.50
N ALA A 211 15.16 -2.81 -7.42
CA ALA A 211 13.76 -3.19 -7.48
C ALA A 211 13.57 -4.64 -7.95
N ILE A 212 12.56 -5.30 -7.42
CA ILE A 212 12.04 -6.56 -7.97
C ILE A 212 10.83 -6.22 -8.84
N ILE A 213 10.89 -6.53 -10.13
CA ILE A 213 9.83 -6.16 -11.08
C ILE A 213 9.14 -7.43 -11.59
N LEU A 214 7.89 -7.61 -11.21
CA LEU A 214 7.05 -8.75 -11.58
C LEU A 214 5.98 -8.30 -12.57
N SER A 215 5.82 -9.03 -13.68
CA SER A 215 4.79 -8.75 -14.70
C SER A 215 3.85 -9.94 -14.88
N LEU A 216 2.56 -9.67 -15.13
CA LEU A 216 1.53 -10.68 -15.38
C LEU A 216 1.55 -11.19 -16.84
N ASN A 217 1.56 -12.51 -17.00
CA ASN A 217 1.84 -13.36 -18.16
C ASN A 217 2.78 -12.73 -19.20
N SER A 218 3.87 -12.12 -18.74
CA SER A 218 4.70 -11.26 -19.58
C SER A 218 6.16 -11.22 -19.13
N ILE A 219 6.98 -10.51 -19.89
CA ILE A 219 8.40 -10.26 -19.59
C ILE A 219 8.64 -8.75 -19.68
N ILE A 220 9.41 -8.22 -18.75
CA ILE A 220 9.83 -6.81 -18.76
C ILE A 220 10.70 -6.51 -19.98
N TYR A 221 10.26 -5.55 -20.80
CA TYR A 221 10.95 -5.07 -21.99
C TYR A 221 11.92 -3.93 -21.66
N THR A 222 11.47 -2.97 -20.85
CA THR A 222 12.29 -1.86 -20.36
C THR A 222 12.04 -1.62 -18.88
N ALA A 223 13.08 -1.23 -18.15
CA ALA A 223 13.00 -0.73 -16.79
C ALA A 223 13.95 0.46 -16.67
N GLU A 224 13.50 1.55 -16.06
CA GLU A 224 14.24 2.79 -15.89
C GLU A 224 13.95 3.43 -14.53
N VAL A 225 14.94 4.14 -13.99
CA VAL A 225 14.74 5.09 -12.90
C VAL A 225 14.72 6.47 -13.52
N VAL A 226 13.64 7.19 -13.28
CA VAL A 226 13.51 8.60 -13.62
C VAL A 226 13.67 9.41 -12.35
N TYR A 227 14.57 10.39 -12.34
CA TYR A 227 14.87 11.20 -11.16
C TYR A 227 15.13 12.66 -11.50
N SER A 228 14.99 13.54 -10.51
CA SER A 228 15.29 14.96 -10.63
C SER A 228 16.02 15.50 -9.39
N PHE A 229 16.91 16.46 -9.63
CA PHE A 229 17.56 17.28 -8.60
C PHE A 229 16.99 18.71 -8.56
N GLY A 230 15.94 18.99 -9.35
CA GLY A 230 15.45 20.34 -9.63
C GLY A 230 14.32 20.35 -10.66
N ALA A 231 14.46 21.15 -11.72
CA ALA A 231 13.40 21.34 -12.73
C ALA A 231 13.42 20.35 -13.90
N VAL A 232 14.45 19.50 -14.00
CA VAL A 232 14.65 18.60 -15.15
C VAL A 232 14.67 17.15 -14.68
N GLU A 233 13.92 16.30 -15.37
CA GLU A 233 13.94 14.86 -15.17
C GLU A 233 15.04 14.20 -16.00
N ILE A 234 15.73 13.24 -15.40
CA ILE A 234 16.78 12.43 -16.00
C ILE A 234 16.30 10.98 -15.94
N SER A 235 16.31 10.28 -17.06
CA SER A 235 16.06 8.82 -17.10
C SER A 235 17.38 8.05 -17.16
N THR A 236 17.46 6.97 -16.39
CA THR A 236 18.57 6.00 -16.43
C THR A 236 18.01 4.59 -16.50
N ALA A 237 18.38 3.85 -17.53
CA ALA A 237 17.98 2.46 -17.69
C ALA A 237 18.50 1.59 -16.54
N MET A 238 17.67 0.68 -16.05
CA MET A 238 18.04 -0.32 -15.06
C MET A 238 18.60 -1.56 -15.74
N ALA A 239 19.67 -2.12 -15.17
CA ALA A 239 20.26 -3.37 -15.60
C ALA A 239 19.77 -4.52 -14.70
N PRO A 240 19.69 -5.77 -15.21
CA PRO A 240 19.40 -6.93 -14.36
C PRO A 240 20.43 -7.07 -13.22
N GLY A 241 19.94 -7.38 -12.02
CA GLY A 241 20.74 -7.66 -10.83
C GLY A 241 21.23 -9.11 -10.73
N ASP A 242 21.60 -9.53 -9.52
CA ASP A 242 22.08 -10.88 -9.22
C ASP A 242 20.94 -11.86 -8.92
N GLU A 243 19.80 -11.35 -8.45
CA GLU A 243 18.60 -12.13 -8.12
C GLU A 243 17.57 -12.15 -9.27
N ALA A 244 16.65 -13.13 -9.22
CA ALA A 244 15.59 -13.23 -10.23
C ALA A 244 14.66 -12.02 -10.19
N ASN A 245 14.37 -11.45 -11.36
CA ASN A 245 13.55 -10.25 -11.55
C ASN A 245 14.10 -8.99 -10.86
N GLU A 246 15.36 -9.00 -10.45
CA GLU A 246 16.02 -7.84 -9.88
C GLU A 246 16.52 -6.89 -10.98
N TYR A 247 16.29 -5.60 -10.77
CA TYR A 247 16.75 -4.52 -11.63
C TYR A 247 17.44 -3.46 -10.78
N ILE A 248 18.58 -2.96 -11.25
CA ILE A 248 19.44 -2.02 -10.53
C ILE A 248 19.82 -0.86 -11.45
N ALA A 249 19.70 0.36 -10.94
CA ALA A 249 20.31 1.56 -11.50
C ALA A 249 21.00 2.37 -10.39
N THR A 250 21.67 3.46 -10.75
CA THR A 250 22.24 4.38 -9.77
C THR A 250 21.82 5.82 -10.06
N ILE A 251 21.51 6.56 -9.00
CA ILE A 251 21.38 8.02 -9.02
C ILE A 251 22.74 8.61 -8.62
N PRO A 252 23.30 9.56 -9.38
CA PRO A 252 24.54 10.23 -9.00
C PRO A 252 24.49 10.86 -7.60
N ALA A 253 25.62 10.82 -6.89
CA ALA A 253 25.78 11.49 -5.61
C ALA A 253 25.46 13.00 -5.70
N GLN A 254 24.86 13.57 -4.65
CA GLN A 254 24.51 14.99 -4.57
C GLN A 254 25.03 15.66 -3.30
N PRO A 255 25.30 16.98 -3.32
CA PRO A 255 25.73 17.72 -2.13
C PRO A 255 24.63 17.81 -1.07
N PRO A 256 24.98 18.08 0.20
CA PRO A 256 24.01 18.44 1.23
C PRO A 256 23.17 19.68 0.85
N GLY A 257 21.87 19.66 1.13
CA GLY A 257 20.87 20.65 0.72
C GLY A 257 20.01 20.21 -0.48
N SER A 258 20.34 19.07 -1.11
CA SER A 258 19.58 18.55 -2.26
C SER A 258 18.31 17.82 -1.83
N VAL A 259 17.24 18.06 -2.59
CA VAL A 259 16.00 17.27 -2.59
C VAL A 259 15.97 16.47 -3.89
N ILE A 260 15.89 15.16 -3.79
CA ILE A 260 15.88 14.27 -4.96
C ILE A 260 14.51 13.64 -5.04
N THR A 261 13.83 13.82 -6.16
CA THR A 261 12.65 13.03 -6.51
C THR A 261 13.03 11.92 -7.47
N TYR A 262 12.37 10.77 -7.37
CA TYR A 262 12.54 9.70 -8.32
C TYR A 262 11.34 8.75 -8.36
N TYR A 263 11.20 8.03 -9.46
CA TYR A 263 10.31 6.90 -9.58
C TYR A 263 10.94 5.84 -10.48
N ILE A 264 10.45 4.61 -10.36
CA ILE A 264 10.81 3.52 -11.26
C ILE A 264 9.66 3.33 -12.23
N HIS A 265 9.98 3.21 -13.51
CA HIS A 265 9.04 2.91 -14.58
C HIS A 265 9.50 1.67 -15.33
N ALA A 266 8.60 0.72 -15.52
CA ALA A 266 8.87 -0.48 -16.29
C ALA A 266 7.75 -0.75 -17.29
N VAL A 267 8.11 -1.26 -18.46
CA VAL A 267 7.18 -1.62 -19.52
C VAL A 267 7.44 -3.06 -19.91
N ASP A 268 6.39 -3.85 -20.01
CA ASP A 268 6.50 -5.23 -20.50
C ASP A 268 6.41 -5.34 -22.03
N VAL A 269 6.66 -6.54 -22.57
CA VAL A 269 6.61 -6.78 -24.03
C VAL A 269 5.23 -6.59 -24.67
N ASN A 270 4.17 -6.54 -23.85
CA ASN A 270 2.81 -6.28 -24.30
C ASN A 270 2.45 -4.78 -24.23
N GLY A 271 3.34 -3.94 -23.69
CA GLY A 271 3.14 -2.51 -23.52
C GLY A 271 2.40 -2.13 -22.23
N ASN A 272 2.29 -3.04 -21.26
CA ASN A 272 1.77 -2.69 -19.93
C ASN A 272 2.85 -1.94 -19.15
N GLU A 273 2.47 -0.84 -18.53
CA GLU A 273 3.35 0.02 -17.73
C GLU A 273 3.15 -0.23 -16.24
N TYR A 274 4.25 -0.21 -15.49
CA TYR A 274 4.30 -0.37 -14.04
C TYR A 274 5.12 0.77 -13.45
N PHE A 275 4.66 1.29 -12.32
CA PHE A 275 5.30 2.43 -11.64
C PHE A 275 5.58 2.11 -10.17
N SER A 276 6.71 2.62 -9.64
CA SER A 276 6.94 2.72 -8.20
C SER A 276 7.38 4.15 -7.85
N PRO A 277 6.61 4.89 -7.02
CA PRO A 277 5.30 4.48 -6.49
C PRO A 277 4.27 4.36 -7.63
N GLU A 278 3.15 3.67 -7.38
CA GLU A 278 2.07 3.54 -8.37
C GLU A 278 1.46 4.90 -8.79
N THR A 279 1.65 5.93 -7.96
CA THR A 279 1.20 7.30 -8.20
C THR A 279 2.13 8.13 -9.08
N ALA A 280 3.26 7.58 -9.53
CA ALA A 280 4.15 8.27 -10.44
C ALA A 280 3.55 8.38 -11.86
N PRO A 281 3.89 9.42 -12.64
CA PRO A 281 4.87 10.46 -12.35
C PRO A 281 4.37 11.61 -11.46
N ASP A 282 3.10 11.63 -11.07
CA ASP A 282 2.47 12.75 -10.36
C ASP A 282 3.00 12.89 -8.92
N ILE A 283 2.97 11.80 -8.14
CA ILE A 283 3.57 11.73 -6.81
C ILE A 283 4.71 10.72 -6.87
N GLN A 284 5.91 11.18 -6.57
CA GLN A 284 7.17 10.43 -6.73
C GLN A 284 7.76 10.10 -5.36
N HIS A 285 8.64 9.09 -5.29
CA HIS A 285 9.50 8.96 -4.13
C HIS A 285 10.38 10.21 -4.01
N PHE A 286 10.78 10.56 -2.80
CA PHE A 286 11.78 11.59 -2.60
C PHE A 286 12.61 11.36 -1.34
N PHE A 287 13.82 11.87 -1.34
CA PHE A 287 14.71 11.86 -0.18
C PHE A 287 15.60 13.10 -0.15
N LEU A 288 16.15 13.38 1.03
CA LEU A 288 17.01 14.52 1.30
C LEU A 288 18.47 14.09 1.45
N ILE A 289 19.38 14.97 1.05
CA ILE A 289 20.79 14.87 1.42
C ILE A 289 21.16 16.04 2.31
N GLY A 290 21.64 15.79 3.52
CA GLY A 290 21.97 16.78 4.53
C GLY A 290 21.15 16.64 5.82
N ASN A 291 21.55 17.40 6.85
CA ASN A 291 20.73 17.60 8.06
C ASN A 291 19.84 18.84 7.93
N LEU A 292 19.00 19.10 8.92
CA LEU A 292 18.17 20.32 8.98
C LEU A 292 18.97 21.61 8.75
N ALA A 293 20.20 21.71 9.27
CA ALA A 293 21.07 22.88 9.07
C ALA A 293 21.59 23.04 7.62
N SER A 294 21.42 22.03 6.78
CA SER A 294 21.76 22.07 5.35
C SER A 294 20.66 22.72 4.51
N PHE A 295 19.46 22.92 5.09
CA PHE A 295 18.31 23.48 4.40
C PHE A 295 17.85 24.79 5.07
N PRO A 296 17.42 25.81 4.31
CA PRO A 296 16.73 26.95 4.88
C PRO A 296 15.39 26.52 5.51
N THR A 297 15.27 26.67 6.82
CA THR A 297 14.02 26.44 7.56
C THR A 297 13.08 27.63 7.34
N LEU A 298 11.89 27.36 6.79
CA LEU A 298 10.84 28.34 6.51
C LEU A 298 9.83 28.43 7.65
N PHE A 299 9.58 27.30 8.30
CA PHE A 299 8.73 27.16 9.47
C PHE A 299 9.31 26.05 10.36
N SER A 300 9.23 26.23 11.68
CA SER A 300 9.62 25.22 12.65
C SER A 300 8.86 25.47 13.95
N ASP A 301 8.34 24.41 14.54
CA ASP A 301 7.71 24.43 15.84
C ASP A 301 7.96 23.13 16.57
N ASP A 302 8.66 23.21 17.69
CA ASP A 302 8.94 22.14 18.65
C ASP A 302 7.87 22.10 19.76
N SER A 303 6.73 22.78 19.56
CA SER A 303 5.58 22.79 20.47
C SER A 303 5.80 23.46 21.84
N GLU A 304 7.04 23.80 22.19
CA GLU A 304 7.47 24.45 23.44
C GLU A 304 6.88 25.85 23.66
N SER A 305 6.35 26.47 22.60
CA SER A 305 5.73 27.78 22.69
C SER A 305 4.49 27.91 21.81
N ASP A 306 3.55 28.77 22.21
CA ASP A 306 2.36 29.04 21.41
C ASP A 306 2.71 29.85 20.16
N GLN A 307 2.70 29.21 18.99
CA GLN A 307 2.89 29.87 17.70
C GLN A 307 1.59 30.21 16.96
N GLY A 308 0.43 30.15 17.63
CA GLY A 308 -0.86 30.55 17.06
C GLY A 308 -1.60 29.42 16.34
N TRP A 309 -1.44 28.20 16.81
CA TRP A 309 -2.20 27.04 16.36
C TRP A 309 -3.68 27.14 16.73
N THR A 310 -4.54 26.47 15.96
CA THR A 310 -5.96 26.29 16.33
C THR A 310 -6.17 24.84 16.75
N LEU A 311 -6.47 24.63 18.04
CA LEU A 311 -6.54 23.31 18.69
C LEU A 311 -7.93 22.64 18.60
N GLY A 312 -8.68 22.92 17.53
CA GLY A 312 -10.06 22.50 17.36
C GLY A 312 -10.84 23.53 16.54
N ILE A 313 -11.65 23.06 15.60
CA ILE A 313 -12.44 23.92 14.71
C ILE A 313 -13.93 23.81 15.00
N SER A 314 -14.71 24.82 14.59
CA SER A 314 -16.14 24.87 14.89
C SER A 314 -16.98 23.76 14.22
N SER A 315 -16.41 23.06 13.24
CA SER A 315 -17.06 21.91 12.57
C SER A 315 -16.68 20.56 13.18
N ASP A 316 -15.75 20.52 14.14
CA ASP A 316 -15.41 19.30 14.86
C ASP A 316 -16.63 18.78 15.62
N SER A 317 -16.74 17.45 15.67
CA SER A 317 -17.85 16.75 16.30
C SER A 317 -17.46 15.96 17.54
N ALA A 318 -16.15 15.78 17.78
CA ALA A 318 -15.65 15.08 18.95
C ALA A 318 -16.16 15.76 20.25
N THR A 319 -16.55 14.93 21.23
CA THR A 319 -17.07 15.41 22.51
C THR A 319 -16.01 15.53 23.61
N THR A 320 -14.90 14.83 23.43
CA THR A 320 -13.70 14.65 24.30
C THR A 320 -12.48 14.49 23.38
N GLY A 321 -11.26 14.48 23.91
CA GLY A 321 -10.05 14.34 23.09
C GLY A 321 -9.77 15.54 22.18
N ILE A 322 -10.29 16.71 22.54
CA ILE A 322 -9.98 17.95 21.81
C ILE A 322 -8.49 18.25 21.97
N TRP A 323 -7.84 18.67 20.89
CA TRP A 323 -6.40 18.95 20.93
C TRP A 323 -6.04 19.94 22.04
N VAL A 324 -4.95 19.66 22.75
CA VAL A 324 -4.30 20.55 23.70
C VAL A 324 -2.80 20.63 23.42
N ARG A 325 -2.12 21.62 23.99
CA ARG A 325 -0.65 21.76 23.93
C ARG A 325 -0.10 21.77 25.34
N GLU A 326 0.33 20.61 25.81
CA GLU A 326 0.66 20.35 27.21
C GLU A 326 1.78 19.31 27.31
N ASP A 327 2.27 19.10 28.53
CA ASP A 327 3.13 17.96 28.90
C ASP A 327 2.29 16.67 28.78
N PRO A 328 2.59 15.76 27.83
CA PRO A 328 1.77 14.58 27.58
C PRO A 328 1.59 13.72 28.84
N ILE A 329 0.36 13.29 29.13
CA ILE A 329 0.09 12.31 30.18
C ILE A 329 -0.10 10.96 29.52
N GLY A 330 0.83 10.04 29.78
CA GLY A 330 0.85 8.72 29.17
C GLY A 330 -0.31 7.87 29.66
N THR A 331 -1.13 7.40 28.72
CA THR A 331 -2.24 6.48 28.99
C THR A 331 -1.89 5.06 28.58
N THR A 332 -2.34 4.08 29.37
CA THR A 332 -2.17 2.65 29.06
C THR A 332 -3.46 1.88 29.30
N ASN A 333 -3.73 0.87 28.48
CA ASN A 333 -4.82 -0.06 28.70
C ASN A 333 -4.32 -1.48 28.46
N ASN A 334 -4.62 -2.40 29.39
CA ASN A 334 -4.13 -3.78 29.34
C ASN A 334 -2.60 -3.94 29.13
N GLY A 335 -1.82 -2.95 29.59
CA GLY A 335 -0.36 -2.94 29.44
C GLY A 335 0.15 -2.48 28.07
N GLN A 336 -0.73 -1.99 27.20
CA GLN A 336 -0.39 -1.37 25.92
C GLN A 336 -0.47 0.16 26.06
N GLN A 337 0.51 0.88 25.51
CA GLN A 337 0.55 2.34 25.49
C GLN A 337 -0.44 2.90 24.45
N LEU A 338 -1.14 3.98 24.79
CA LEU A 338 -2.06 4.68 23.90
C LEU A 338 -1.61 6.12 23.62
N GLN A 339 -1.52 6.99 24.62
CA GLN A 339 -0.93 8.34 24.53
C GLN A 339 0.52 8.34 25.03
N PRO A 340 1.48 9.11 24.46
CA PRO A 340 2.82 9.23 25.03
C PRO A 340 2.83 9.92 26.41
N GLU A 341 3.86 9.64 27.22
CA GLU A 341 4.14 10.34 28.49
C GLU A 341 5.12 11.52 28.31
N ASP A 342 5.89 11.53 27.23
CA ASP A 342 6.86 12.58 26.95
C ASP A 342 6.66 13.07 25.51
N ASP A 343 7.04 14.33 25.25
CA ASP A 343 7.17 14.89 23.91
C ASP A 343 8.26 14.15 23.09
N HIS A 344 8.48 14.57 21.84
CA HIS A 344 9.55 14.01 21.01
C HIS A 344 10.86 14.80 21.14
N THR A 345 10.79 16.12 21.33
CA THR A 345 11.97 16.99 21.35
C THR A 345 12.92 16.61 22.49
N ILE A 346 14.23 16.53 22.20
CA ILE A 346 15.23 16.24 23.24
C ILE A 346 15.26 17.39 24.25
N ASP A 347 15.05 17.06 25.53
CA ASP A 347 14.93 18.00 26.64
C ASP A 347 13.74 18.98 26.51
N GLY A 348 12.78 18.68 25.63
CA GLY A 348 11.48 19.35 25.56
C GLY A 348 10.52 18.84 26.64
N ILE A 349 9.30 19.39 26.63
CA ILE A 349 8.28 19.07 27.64
C ILE A 349 6.91 18.93 26.97
N THR A 350 6.58 19.78 26.02
CA THR A 350 5.21 19.94 25.53
C THR A 350 5.06 19.42 24.13
N ALA A 351 3.95 18.73 23.86
CA ALA A 351 3.53 18.35 22.52
C ALA A 351 2.06 18.72 22.31
N PHE A 352 1.58 18.61 21.07
CA PHE A 352 0.15 18.61 20.82
C PHE A 352 -0.40 17.21 21.05
N VAL A 353 -1.44 17.06 21.88
CA VAL A 353 -2.07 15.77 22.20
C VAL A 353 -3.60 15.89 22.17
N THR A 354 -4.32 14.82 21.83
CA THR A 354 -5.79 14.77 21.86
C THR A 354 -6.30 14.51 23.26
N GLY A 355 -6.74 15.55 23.97
CA GLY A 355 -7.04 15.43 25.40
C GLY A 355 -5.79 15.20 26.24
N ASN A 356 -5.90 15.40 27.55
CA ASN A 356 -4.79 15.21 28.47
C ASN A 356 -5.25 15.05 29.92
N ALA A 357 -6.32 14.28 30.14
CA ALA A 357 -6.84 14.06 31.49
C ALA A 357 -5.85 13.30 32.38
N PRO A 358 -5.85 13.55 33.71
CA PRO A 358 -5.03 12.79 34.64
C PRO A 358 -5.31 11.28 34.56
N PHE A 359 -4.27 10.49 34.40
CA PHE A 359 -4.38 9.02 34.32
C PHE A 359 -4.22 8.36 35.70
N ASP A 360 -5.18 7.52 36.08
CA ASP A 360 -5.21 6.79 37.35
C ASP A 360 -4.86 5.29 37.24
N GLY A 361 -4.56 4.84 36.01
CA GLY A 361 -4.27 3.44 35.70
C GLY A 361 -5.46 2.65 35.16
N SER A 362 -6.67 3.22 35.14
CA SER A 362 -7.90 2.52 34.70
C SER A 362 -8.81 3.33 33.80
N ASN A 363 -8.48 4.60 33.57
CA ASN A 363 -9.34 5.59 32.93
C ASN A 363 -8.76 6.09 31.59
N ALA A 364 -8.18 5.17 30.80
CA ALA A 364 -7.54 5.51 29.53
C ALA A 364 -8.52 6.01 28.44
N GLY A 365 -9.83 5.96 28.69
CA GLY A 365 -10.86 6.51 27.80
C GLY A 365 -11.66 7.65 28.45
N ASP A 366 -11.04 8.40 29.37
CA ASP A 366 -11.69 9.56 30.01
C ASP A 366 -11.61 10.83 29.13
N ASP A 367 -10.60 10.91 28.27
CA ASP A 367 -10.33 12.09 27.42
C ASP A 367 -9.66 11.72 26.09
N ASP A 368 -9.83 10.48 25.64
CA ASP A 368 -9.57 10.09 24.26
C ASP A 368 -10.60 10.75 23.33
N VAL A 369 -10.37 10.67 22.02
CA VAL A 369 -11.31 11.21 21.03
C VAL A 369 -12.58 10.35 21.04
N ASP A 370 -13.74 10.94 21.35
CA ASP A 370 -15.04 10.25 21.26
C ASP A 370 -16.03 10.97 20.33
N ASN A 371 -16.88 10.16 19.67
CA ASN A 371 -18.11 10.58 18.98
C ASN A 371 -17.90 11.55 17.80
N GLY A 372 -16.72 11.55 17.18
CA GLY A 372 -16.44 12.38 16.02
C GLY A 372 -14.97 12.71 15.83
N ALA A 373 -14.73 13.76 15.03
CA ALA A 373 -13.40 14.22 14.69
C ALA A 373 -12.99 15.47 15.48
N THR A 374 -11.68 15.59 15.73
CA THR A 374 -11.00 16.75 16.33
C THR A 374 -9.85 17.20 15.40
N THR A 375 -9.73 18.50 15.16
CA THR A 375 -8.80 19.05 14.16
C THR A 375 -7.79 20.04 14.75
N LEU A 376 -6.50 19.77 14.58
CA LEU A 376 -5.41 20.70 14.86
C LEU A 376 -4.99 21.41 13.56
N LEU A 377 -4.94 22.74 13.55
CA LEU A 377 -4.48 23.55 12.40
C LEU A 377 -3.18 24.28 12.69
N THR A 378 -2.23 24.17 11.76
CA THR A 378 -1.03 25.02 11.74
C THR A 378 -1.43 26.50 11.61
N PRO A 379 -0.55 27.44 12.01
CA PRO A 379 -0.62 28.80 11.48
C PRO A 379 -0.56 28.82 9.95
N VAL A 380 -1.05 29.89 9.33
CA VAL A 380 -0.94 30.08 7.88
C VAL A 380 0.52 30.38 7.51
N MET A 381 1.10 29.55 6.65
CA MET A 381 2.46 29.65 6.16
C MET A 381 2.49 30.33 4.79
N ASN A 382 3.35 31.34 4.65
CA ASN A 382 3.59 31.97 3.35
C ASN A 382 4.74 31.27 2.63
N LEU A 383 4.40 30.39 1.68
CA LEU A 383 5.37 29.64 0.88
C LEU A 383 5.47 30.15 -0.56
N THR A 384 5.05 31.39 -0.83
CA THR A 384 5.12 31.97 -2.18
C THR A 384 6.55 32.01 -2.70
N GLY A 385 6.80 31.39 -3.86
CA GLY A 385 8.11 31.37 -4.51
C GLY A 385 9.12 30.38 -3.89
N VAL A 386 8.68 29.54 -2.96
CA VAL A 386 9.47 28.47 -2.36
C VAL A 386 9.69 27.35 -3.38
N VAL A 387 10.84 26.69 -3.28
CA VAL A 387 11.30 25.65 -4.20
C VAL A 387 11.43 24.34 -3.44
N ASN A 388 10.80 23.27 -3.94
CA ASN A 388 10.80 21.95 -3.30
C ASN A 388 10.56 22.01 -1.77
N PRO A 389 9.42 22.59 -1.31
CA PRO A 389 9.12 22.68 0.11
C PRO A 389 8.89 21.30 0.71
N VAL A 390 9.69 20.94 1.71
CA VAL A 390 9.54 19.69 2.45
C VAL A 390 8.86 20.00 3.77
N PHE A 391 7.65 19.50 3.94
CA PHE A 391 6.92 19.53 5.21
C PHE A 391 7.21 18.25 5.97
N GLY A 392 7.64 18.35 7.22
CA GLY A 392 7.92 17.22 8.10
C GLY A 392 7.31 17.41 9.48
N TYR A 393 7.01 16.31 10.15
CA TYR A 393 6.51 16.28 11.53
C TYR A 393 6.73 14.91 12.16
N TRP A 394 6.71 14.87 13.49
CA TRP A 394 6.62 13.63 14.26
C TRP A 394 5.20 13.43 14.76
N ARG A 395 4.70 12.19 14.66
CA ARG A 395 3.37 11.84 15.16
C ARG A 395 3.38 10.59 16.02
N TRP A 396 2.39 10.52 16.90
CA TRP A 396 1.97 9.34 17.62
C TRP A 396 0.49 9.11 17.31
N TYR A 397 0.05 7.87 17.09
CA TYR A 397 -1.38 7.58 16.86
C TYR A 397 -1.76 6.19 17.37
N SER A 398 -2.84 6.08 18.12
CA SER A 398 -3.40 4.80 18.54
C SER A 398 -4.93 4.78 18.39
N ASN A 399 -5.47 3.67 17.92
CA ASN A 399 -6.90 3.33 17.83
C ASN A 399 -7.14 1.81 17.95
N ASN A 400 -6.10 1.04 18.31
CA ASN A 400 -6.08 -0.43 18.20
C ASN A 400 -6.68 -1.12 19.43
N LEU A 401 -7.34 -0.37 20.31
CA LEU A 401 -8.03 -0.84 21.51
C LEU A 401 -9.43 -0.22 21.59
N GLY A 402 -10.23 -0.68 22.55
CA GLY A 402 -11.63 -0.30 22.67
C GLY A 402 -12.56 -1.34 22.05
N ASN A 403 -13.76 -0.93 21.65
CA ASN A 403 -14.80 -1.83 21.15
C ASN A 403 -14.71 -2.08 19.63
N ALA A 404 -14.00 -1.23 18.88
CA ALA A 404 -13.83 -1.37 17.43
C ALA A 404 -12.37 -1.13 16.97
N PRO A 405 -11.39 -1.89 17.49
CA PRO A 405 -9.97 -1.62 17.25
C PRO A 405 -9.61 -1.53 15.75
N ASN A 406 -8.82 -0.52 15.39
CA ASN A 406 -8.38 -0.20 14.01
C ASN A 406 -9.50 0.22 13.05
N ALA A 407 -10.66 0.64 13.55
CA ALA A 407 -11.77 1.09 12.72
C ALA A 407 -11.69 2.58 12.33
N ASP A 408 -10.78 3.34 12.94
CA ASP A 408 -10.82 4.80 12.92
C ASP A 408 -9.65 5.44 12.18
N ASP A 409 -9.87 6.61 11.60
CA ASP A 409 -8.93 7.23 10.68
C ASP A 409 -8.13 8.37 11.30
N TRP A 410 -6.83 8.36 11.00
CA TRP A 410 -5.91 9.48 11.11
C TRP A 410 -5.73 10.12 9.75
N VAL A 411 -5.97 11.43 9.64
CA VAL A 411 -5.86 12.17 8.38
C VAL A 411 -5.04 13.43 8.55
N VAL A 412 -4.08 13.65 7.66
CA VAL A 412 -3.31 14.91 7.54
C VAL A 412 -3.55 15.49 6.17
N GLN A 413 -3.96 16.76 6.12
CA GLN A 413 -4.29 17.42 4.86
C GLN A 413 -3.62 18.78 4.73
N VAL A 414 -3.33 19.18 3.50
CA VAL A 414 -2.76 20.48 3.16
C VAL A 414 -3.71 21.27 2.25
N THR A 415 -3.70 22.59 2.41
CA THR A 415 -4.39 23.52 1.51
C THR A 415 -3.43 24.60 1.01
N ALA A 416 -3.73 25.18 -0.15
CA ALA A 416 -3.07 26.36 -0.68
C ALA A 416 -3.99 27.59 -0.75
N ASP A 417 -5.26 27.47 -0.39
CA ASP A 417 -6.27 28.53 -0.51
C ASP A 417 -7.19 28.66 0.72
N GLY A 418 -7.03 27.78 1.72
CA GLY A 418 -7.87 27.71 2.91
C GLY A 418 -9.25 27.08 2.68
N GLN A 419 -9.50 26.52 1.49
CA GLN A 419 -10.80 25.97 1.10
C GLN A 419 -10.69 24.54 0.58
N SER A 420 -9.76 24.31 -0.35
CA SER A 420 -9.50 23.03 -0.99
C SER A 420 -8.41 22.31 -0.20
N TRP A 421 -8.74 21.14 0.35
CA TRP A 421 -7.82 20.33 1.16
C TRP A 421 -7.47 19.04 0.40
N ILE A 422 -6.19 18.67 0.43
CA ILE A 422 -5.63 17.49 -0.21
C ILE A 422 -4.93 16.66 0.85
N ASP A 423 -5.15 15.34 0.83
CA ASP A 423 -4.55 14.41 1.78
C ASP A 423 -3.04 14.29 1.53
N LEU A 424 -2.29 14.44 2.62
CA LEU A 424 -0.87 14.05 2.71
C LEU A 424 -0.77 12.65 3.32
N GLU A 425 -1.53 12.39 4.37
CA GLU A 425 -1.60 11.07 5.01
C GLU A 425 -3.06 10.71 5.31
N HIS A 426 -3.41 9.44 5.10
CA HIS A 426 -4.64 8.82 5.58
C HIS A 426 -4.33 7.38 5.99
N THR A 427 -4.55 7.02 7.25
CA THR A 427 -4.29 5.68 7.76
C THR A 427 -5.19 5.36 8.96
N SER A 428 -5.58 4.09 9.10
CA SER A 428 -6.20 3.57 10.33
C SER A 428 -5.21 2.75 11.18
N GLN A 429 -3.97 2.62 10.74
CA GLN A 429 -2.94 1.84 11.43
C GLN A 429 -2.40 2.61 12.64
N SER A 430 -2.52 2.01 13.82
CA SER A 430 -1.90 2.49 15.05
C SER A 430 -0.37 2.42 14.99
N GLU A 431 0.28 3.46 15.45
CA GLU A 431 1.72 3.54 15.72
C GLU A 431 1.90 4.22 17.09
N ALA A 432 1.91 3.41 18.15
CA ALA A 432 2.08 3.86 19.52
C ALA A 432 3.58 4.10 19.84
N SER A 433 4.22 4.87 18.97
CA SER A 433 5.59 5.35 19.07
C SER A 433 5.73 6.63 18.24
N TRP A 434 6.67 7.51 18.59
CA TRP A 434 6.96 8.69 17.78
C TRP A 434 7.49 8.27 16.40
N PHE A 435 6.75 8.64 15.36
CA PHE A 435 7.02 8.27 13.97
C PHE A 435 7.16 9.52 13.09
N TYR A 436 8.28 9.60 12.37
CA TYR A 436 8.59 10.71 11.49
C TYR A 436 7.88 10.58 10.13
N LYS A 437 7.26 11.68 9.68
CA LYS A 437 6.62 11.80 8.36
C LYS A 437 7.18 13.01 7.62
N GLN A 438 7.24 12.89 6.29
CA GLN A 438 7.62 14.01 5.42
C GLN A 438 6.91 13.97 4.07
N PHE A 439 6.67 15.15 3.51
CA PHE A 439 5.98 15.37 2.24
C PHE A 439 6.64 16.48 1.45
N LEU A 440 6.81 16.27 0.15
CA LEU A 440 7.26 17.28 -0.79
C LEU A 440 6.04 18.05 -1.33
N LEU A 441 5.73 19.21 -0.74
CA LEU A 441 4.42 19.86 -0.90
C LEU A 441 4.10 20.28 -2.33
N ASN A 442 5.10 20.55 -3.18
CA ASN A 442 4.88 20.89 -4.59
C ASN A 442 4.45 19.70 -5.46
N GLN A 443 4.43 18.47 -4.95
CA GLN A 443 3.74 17.34 -5.58
C GLN A 443 2.22 17.34 -5.32
N TYR A 444 1.73 18.11 -4.33
CA TYR A 444 0.33 18.11 -3.90
C TYR A 444 -0.39 19.42 -4.19
N ILE A 445 0.29 20.55 -3.98
CA ILE A 445 -0.30 21.89 -4.09
C ILE A 445 0.59 22.86 -4.83
N THR A 446 -0.03 23.86 -5.46
CA THR A 446 0.68 25.05 -5.92
C THR A 446 1.00 25.97 -4.74
N MET A 447 2.26 26.38 -4.61
CA MET A 447 2.71 27.22 -3.50
C MET A 447 2.03 28.60 -3.48
N SER A 448 1.61 29.03 -2.29
CA SER A 448 0.88 30.29 -2.09
C SER A 448 1.23 30.96 -0.75
N SER A 449 0.59 32.10 -0.48
CA SER A 449 0.68 32.77 0.83
C SER A 449 -0.33 32.27 1.86
N GLN A 450 -1.11 31.24 1.52
CA GLN A 450 -2.22 30.70 2.32
C GLN A 450 -2.03 29.20 2.59
N VAL A 451 -0.78 28.71 2.59
CA VAL A 451 -0.54 27.30 2.84
C VAL A 451 -0.83 26.99 4.31
N GLN A 452 -1.59 25.94 4.57
CA GLN A 452 -1.92 25.51 5.91
C GLN A 452 -2.06 23.99 5.94
N VAL A 453 -1.68 23.36 7.04
CA VAL A 453 -1.86 21.92 7.26
C VAL A 453 -2.82 21.71 8.41
N ARG A 454 -3.61 20.63 8.34
CA ARG A 454 -4.47 20.17 9.41
C ARG A 454 -4.23 18.70 9.73
N PHE A 455 -4.32 18.37 11.00
CA PHE A 455 -4.23 17.03 11.55
C PHE A 455 -5.57 16.67 12.17
N ILE A 456 -6.12 15.52 11.79
CA ILE A 456 -7.46 15.09 12.15
C ILE A 456 -7.35 13.70 12.77
N ALA A 457 -7.81 13.57 14.01
CA ALA A 457 -8.08 12.30 14.64
C ALA A 457 -9.60 12.14 14.77
N GLU A 458 -10.13 10.97 14.46
CA GLU A 458 -11.56 10.69 14.48
C GLU A 458 -11.87 9.42 15.29
N ASP A 459 -12.96 9.44 16.04
CA ASP A 459 -13.67 8.27 16.59
C ASP A 459 -15.16 8.42 16.26
N GLY A 460 -15.49 8.27 14.97
CA GLY A 460 -16.84 8.51 14.45
C GLY A 460 -17.74 7.27 14.47
N GLY A 461 -17.13 6.10 14.67
CA GLY A 461 -17.76 4.79 14.51
C GLY A 461 -18.26 4.16 15.82
N ALA A 462 -18.06 2.85 15.94
CA ALA A 462 -18.18 2.20 17.25
C ALA A 462 -16.91 2.53 18.04
N GLY A 463 -17.05 2.89 19.32
CA GLY A 463 -15.94 3.53 20.06
C GLY A 463 -14.66 2.69 20.15
N SER A 464 -13.57 3.26 19.67
CA SER A 464 -12.19 2.85 19.94
C SER A 464 -11.56 3.73 21.02
N LEU A 465 -10.39 3.35 21.52
CA LEU A 465 -9.57 4.27 22.31
C LEU A 465 -8.63 5.03 21.36
N VAL A 466 -9.01 6.25 21.00
CA VAL A 466 -8.29 7.05 19.98
C VAL A 466 -7.45 8.15 20.63
N GLU A 467 -6.14 8.00 20.54
CA GLU A 467 -5.16 8.97 21.04
C GLU A 467 -4.21 9.38 19.92
N ALA A 468 -3.94 10.68 19.77
CA ALA A 468 -2.98 11.20 18.80
C ALA A 468 -2.10 12.28 19.42
N ALA A 469 -0.84 12.32 18.97
CA ALA A 469 0.09 13.38 19.33
C ALA A 469 0.89 13.87 18.11
N ILE A 470 1.27 15.14 18.11
CA ILE A 470 2.12 15.76 17.09
C ILE A 470 3.19 16.61 17.76
N ASP A 471 4.40 16.52 17.22
CA ASP A 471 5.53 17.32 17.66
C ASP A 471 6.55 17.57 16.53
N ASP A 472 7.52 18.45 16.76
CA ASP A 472 8.67 18.74 15.89
C ASP A 472 8.27 18.98 14.41
N ILE A 473 7.38 19.95 14.19
CA ILE A 473 6.82 20.30 12.88
C ILE A 473 7.75 21.28 12.17
N PHE A 474 8.02 21.07 10.89
CA PHE A 474 8.84 22.00 10.12
C PHE A 474 8.48 22.07 8.64
N VAL A 475 8.87 23.18 8.00
CA VAL A 475 8.95 23.30 6.54
C VAL A 475 10.36 23.72 6.17
N LEU A 476 11.03 22.92 5.34
CA LEU A 476 12.31 23.23 4.75
C LEU A 476 12.13 23.69 3.31
N ASN A 477 13.01 24.58 2.86
CA ASN A 477 13.17 24.90 1.45
C ASN A 477 14.26 24.01 0.86
N GLY A 478 13.96 23.28 -0.22
CA GLY A 478 15.00 22.63 -1.00
C GLY A 478 15.90 23.65 -1.69
N VAL A 479 17.14 23.26 -1.98
CA VAL A 479 18.00 24.02 -2.91
C VAL A 479 17.80 23.42 -4.29
N ASN A 480 17.41 24.25 -5.27
CA ASN A 480 17.54 23.84 -6.67
C ASN A 480 19.02 23.67 -6.98
N VAL A 481 19.44 22.46 -7.38
CA VAL A 481 20.74 22.29 -8.01
C VAL A 481 20.58 22.74 -9.46
N ASP A 482 20.92 24.00 -9.74
CA ASP A 482 20.95 24.51 -11.11
C ASP A 482 22.17 23.89 -11.80
N VAL A 483 21.96 22.80 -12.53
CA VAL A 483 23.03 22.13 -13.26
C VAL A 483 23.44 23.03 -14.42
N MET A 484 24.57 23.71 -14.29
CA MET A 484 25.13 24.53 -15.34
C MET A 484 25.56 23.61 -16.51
N ILE A 485 24.83 23.67 -17.63
CA ILE A 485 25.18 22.91 -18.84
C ILE A 485 26.61 23.27 -19.24
N GLY A 486 27.44 22.24 -19.39
CA GLY A 486 28.85 22.34 -19.68
C GLY A 486 29.79 22.28 -18.47
N ASP A 487 29.29 22.44 -17.25
CA ASP A 487 30.07 22.31 -16.01
C ASP A 487 30.00 20.85 -15.55
N VAL A 488 30.98 20.05 -15.98
CA VAL A 488 30.98 18.60 -15.75
C VAL A 488 31.81 18.21 -14.52
N ASP A 489 32.62 19.13 -13.99
CA ASP A 489 33.32 18.98 -12.72
C ASP A 489 32.59 19.63 -11.53
N PHE A 490 31.49 20.36 -11.81
CA PHE A 490 30.57 21.01 -10.89
C PHE A 490 31.23 22.06 -9.99
N ASN A 491 32.26 22.74 -10.49
CA ASN A 491 32.96 23.78 -9.76
C ASN A 491 32.27 25.17 -9.87
N GLY A 492 31.21 25.28 -10.69
CA GLY A 492 30.43 26.50 -10.92
C GLY A 492 30.99 27.41 -12.02
N GLU A 493 32.06 27.02 -12.72
CA GLU A 493 32.70 27.76 -13.81
C GLU A 493 32.87 26.88 -15.05
N LEU A 494 32.39 27.35 -16.21
CA LEU A 494 32.69 26.71 -17.49
C LEU A 494 34.16 26.95 -17.88
N SER A 495 34.96 25.89 -17.86
CA SER A 495 36.40 25.97 -18.02
C SER A 495 36.97 24.92 -18.99
N ILE A 496 38.27 25.03 -19.29
CA ILE A 496 38.95 24.01 -20.09
C ILE A 496 39.00 22.65 -19.38
N ASN A 497 38.90 22.62 -18.04
CA ASN A 497 38.90 21.36 -17.30
C ASN A 497 37.64 20.55 -17.60
N ASP A 498 36.50 21.24 -17.76
CA ASP A 498 35.23 20.62 -18.16
C ASP A 498 35.33 20.00 -19.55
N VAL A 499 35.96 20.71 -20.49
CA VAL A 499 36.21 20.18 -21.84
C VAL A 499 37.09 18.94 -21.78
N LEU A 500 38.14 18.93 -20.96
CA LEU A 500 39.03 17.78 -20.84
C LEU A 500 38.30 16.57 -20.24
N GLN A 501 37.48 16.78 -19.21
CA GLN A 501 36.72 15.71 -18.58
C GLN A 501 35.61 15.20 -19.51
N LEU A 502 34.94 16.07 -20.25
CA LEU A 502 33.98 15.71 -21.29
C LEU A 502 34.64 14.87 -22.40
N VAL A 503 35.86 15.21 -22.82
CA VAL A 503 36.63 14.39 -23.76
C VAL A 503 36.97 13.02 -23.19
N ASP A 504 37.30 12.92 -21.90
CA ASP A 504 37.51 11.62 -21.25
C ASP A 504 36.23 10.76 -21.23
N PHE A 505 35.05 11.38 -21.09
CA PHE A 505 33.76 10.69 -21.23
C PHE A 505 33.53 10.19 -22.66
N ILE A 506 33.73 11.06 -23.66
CA ILE A 506 33.54 10.73 -25.09
C ILE A 506 34.49 9.59 -25.52
N LEU A 507 35.71 9.58 -25.00
CA LEU A 507 36.71 8.55 -25.30
C LEU A 507 36.55 7.28 -24.44
N GLY A 508 35.65 7.28 -23.46
CA GLY A 508 35.41 6.16 -22.56
C GLY A 508 36.57 5.89 -21.59
N PHE A 509 37.42 6.89 -21.32
CA PHE A 509 38.44 6.78 -20.28
C PHE A 509 37.84 6.84 -18.88
N ILE A 510 36.76 7.61 -18.73
CA ILE A 510 35.96 7.73 -17.52
C ILE A 510 34.50 7.60 -17.94
N SER A 511 33.69 6.87 -17.18
CA SER A 511 32.24 6.87 -17.40
C SER A 511 31.63 8.08 -16.68
N PRO A 512 30.90 8.97 -17.37
CA PRO A 512 30.15 10.02 -16.69
C PRO A 512 29.05 9.39 -15.83
N ASN A 513 28.72 10.05 -14.72
CA ASN A 513 27.46 9.81 -14.05
C ASN A 513 26.31 10.52 -14.80
N GLY A 514 25.04 10.27 -14.43
CA GLY A 514 23.89 10.84 -15.14
C GLY A 514 23.86 12.37 -15.22
N ILE A 515 24.37 13.09 -14.20
CA ILE A 515 24.43 14.56 -14.23
C ILE A 515 25.59 15.03 -15.10
N GLN A 516 26.74 14.35 -15.05
CA GLN A 516 27.86 14.67 -15.92
C GLN A 516 27.54 14.38 -17.38
N PHE A 517 26.72 13.36 -17.63
CA PHE A 517 26.16 13.09 -18.94
C PHE A 517 25.19 14.21 -19.34
N TYR A 518 24.26 14.59 -18.47
CA TYR A 518 23.32 15.68 -18.75
C TYR A 518 24.00 17.04 -18.95
N ALA A 519 24.93 17.42 -18.08
CA ALA A 519 25.73 18.64 -18.19
C ALA A 519 26.67 18.57 -19.40
N GLY A 520 27.17 17.37 -19.73
CA GLY A 520 28.05 17.14 -20.86
C GLY A 520 27.34 17.05 -22.21
N ASP A 521 26.05 16.71 -22.27
CA ASP A 521 25.22 16.63 -23.48
C ASP A 521 24.67 18.01 -23.84
N ILE A 522 25.57 18.87 -24.30
CA ILE A 522 25.32 20.31 -24.48
C ILE A 522 24.30 20.56 -25.58
N ASN A 523 24.24 19.71 -26.61
CA ASN A 523 23.25 19.85 -27.68
C ASN A 523 21.94 19.08 -27.41
N GLN A 524 21.87 18.35 -26.29
CA GLN A 524 20.71 17.55 -25.84
C GLN A 524 20.24 16.53 -26.87
N ASP A 525 21.18 15.92 -27.61
CA ASP A 525 20.86 14.87 -28.59
C ASP A 525 20.86 13.45 -28.01
N GLY A 526 21.15 13.34 -26.71
CA GLY A 526 21.19 12.08 -25.97
C GLY A 526 22.51 11.33 -26.14
N ASN A 527 23.55 11.94 -26.72
CA ASN A 527 24.86 11.30 -26.90
C ASN A 527 26.01 12.25 -26.60
N LEU A 528 26.86 11.91 -25.63
CA LEU A 528 28.15 12.60 -25.49
C LEU A 528 29.07 12.31 -26.67
N ASN A 529 29.32 13.33 -27.49
CA ASN A 529 30.17 13.22 -28.65
C ASN A 529 30.97 14.50 -28.91
N ILE A 530 31.76 14.51 -29.99
CA ILE A 530 32.65 15.63 -30.30
C ILE A 530 31.89 16.96 -30.50
N ILE A 531 30.60 16.91 -30.85
CA ILE A 531 29.75 18.10 -31.00
C ILE A 531 29.56 18.80 -29.65
N ASP A 532 29.43 18.05 -28.56
CA ASP A 532 29.30 18.62 -27.22
C ASP A 532 30.56 19.30 -26.77
N ALA A 533 31.71 18.63 -26.90
CA ALA A 533 33.01 19.23 -26.58
C ALA A 533 33.27 20.52 -27.39
N LEU A 534 32.91 20.54 -28.68
CA LEU A 534 33.02 21.74 -29.50
C LEU A 534 32.05 22.85 -29.06
N SER A 535 30.83 22.48 -28.66
CA SER A 535 29.82 23.41 -28.16
C SER A 535 30.28 24.04 -26.84
N LEU A 536 30.86 23.25 -25.93
CA LEU A 536 31.44 23.74 -24.68
C LEU A 536 32.56 24.75 -24.93
N ILE A 537 33.49 24.39 -25.82
CA ILE A 537 34.59 25.29 -26.22
C ILE A 537 34.02 26.60 -26.79
N GLN A 538 32.97 26.53 -27.61
CA GLN A 538 32.35 27.71 -28.20
C GLN A 538 31.69 28.61 -27.14
N ILE A 539 31.05 28.03 -26.12
CA ILE A 539 30.46 28.75 -24.98
C ILE A 539 31.57 29.43 -24.17
N ILE A 540 32.63 28.70 -23.81
CA ILE A 540 33.77 29.25 -23.03
C ILE A 540 34.45 30.41 -23.78
N LEU A 541 34.60 30.29 -25.10
CA LEU A 541 35.24 31.33 -25.92
C LEU A 541 34.34 32.53 -26.22
N ASN A 542 33.02 32.42 -26.00
CA ASN A 542 32.04 33.49 -26.21
C ASN A 542 31.05 33.56 -25.03
N PRO A 543 31.52 33.97 -23.84
CA PRO A 543 30.75 33.93 -22.60
C PRO A 543 29.57 34.91 -22.56
#